data_AF-Q58CU1-F1
#
_entry.id   AF-Q58CU1-F1
#
_cell.length_a   1.000
_cell.length_b   1.000
_cell.length_c   1.000
_cell.angle_alpha   90.00
_cell.angle_beta   90.00
_cell.angle_gamma   90.00
#
_symmetry.space_group_name_H-M   'P 1'
#
loop_
_entity.id
_entity.type
_entity.pdbx_description
1 polymer ?
#
loop_
_entity_poly.entity_id
_entity_poly.type
_entity_poly.pdbx_seq_one_letter_code
_entity_poly.pdbx_strand_id
1 'polypeptide(L)'
;MGHLGALLFLLGGLGALANICEITEVDSTLVERLGQRLLPWMDRLSPEQLNPSIYVGLRLSSLQAGAKEAHYLHSLKLSYQQSLLRPASNKDDNDSEAKPSMGQLALYLLALRANCEFIGGRKGDRLVSQLKRFLEDEKRAIGHNHQGHPRTSYYQYSLGILALCVHQKRVHDSVVGKLLYAVEHKPHLLQDHVSVDTMAMAGMAFSCLELSNLNPKQRNRINLALKRVQEKILKAQTPEGYFGNVYSTPLALQLLMGSLRPSVELGTACLKARLLCRPAYSTRPSRTLS
;
A
#
# COMPACT_ATOMS: atom_id res chain seq x y z
N MET A 1 47.45 -18.98 16.86
CA MET A 1 46.68 -18.71 15.62
C MET A 1 45.23 -19.24 15.69
N GLY A 2 44.54 -19.11 16.84
CA GLY A 2 43.20 -19.70 17.04
C GLY A 2 42.04 -18.73 17.24
N HIS A 3 42.29 -17.42 17.33
CA HIS A 3 41.25 -16.44 17.72
C HIS A 3 40.71 -15.57 16.56
N LEU A 4 41.35 -15.57 15.38
CA LEU A 4 40.81 -14.84 14.21
C LEU A 4 39.70 -15.60 13.47
N GLY A 5 39.69 -16.94 13.53
CA GLY A 5 38.67 -17.76 12.86
C GLY A 5 37.29 -17.68 13.52
N ALA A 6 37.24 -17.50 14.85
CA ALA A 6 35.98 -17.36 15.59
C ALA A 6 35.31 -16.00 15.34
N LEU A 7 36.07 -14.93 15.08
CA LEU A 7 35.52 -13.61 14.78
C LEU A 7 34.85 -13.57 13.39
N LEU A 8 35.42 -14.25 12.39
CA LEU A 8 34.86 -14.33 11.04
C LEU A 8 33.54 -15.15 10.99
N PHE A 9 33.38 -16.18 11.83
CA PHE A 9 32.11 -16.89 11.97
C PHE A 9 31.02 -16.06 12.66
N LEU A 10 31.39 -15.22 13.63
CA LEU A 10 30.45 -14.30 14.28
C LEU A 10 30.03 -13.14 13.37
N LEU A 11 30.92 -12.65 12.50
CA LEU A 11 30.59 -11.66 11.47
C LEU A 11 29.76 -12.24 10.31
N GLY A 12 29.96 -13.53 9.97
CA GLY A 12 29.10 -14.25 9.02
C GLY A 12 27.66 -14.45 9.51
N GLY A 13 27.45 -14.52 10.83
CA GLY A 13 26.12 -14.59 11.44
C GLY A 13 25.36 -13.26 11.47
N LEU A 14 26.07 -12.13 11.57
CA LEU A 14 25.43 -10.81 11.53
C LEU A 14 25.08 -10.34 10.11
N GLY A 15 25.79 -10.82 9.08
CA GLY A 15 25.48 -10.51 7.68
C GLY A 15 24.19 -11.17 7.17
N ALA A 16 23.73 -12.24 7.81
CA ALA A 16 22.49 -12.94 7.43
C ALA A 16 21.20 -12.24 7.88
N LEU A 17 21.31 -11.20 8.72
CA LEU A 17 20.15 -10.45 9.24
C LEU A 17 19.68 -9.32 8.32
N ALA A 18 20.38 -9.05 7.21
CA ALA A 18 20.13 -7.85 6.42
C ALA A 18 18.83 -7.88 5.60
N ASN A 19 18.39 -9.04 5.07
CA ASN A 19 17.24 -9.08 4.14
C ASN A 19 16.21 -10.14 4.57
N ILE A 20 15.56 -9.91 5.71
CA ILE A 20 14.63 -10.88 6.32
C ILE A 20 13.35 -11.07 5.49
N CYS A 21 12.91 -10.04 4.77
CA CYS A 21 11.71 -10.12 3.94
C CYS A 21 11.97 -9.46 2.58
N GLU A 22 12.74 -10.13 1.71
CA GLU A 22 12.87 -9.74 0.31
C GLU A 22 12.49 -10.90 -0.61
N ILE A 23 11.71 -10.59 -1.64
CA ILE A 23 11.41 -11.54 -2.71
C ILE A 23 12.49 -11.39 -3.78
N THR A 24 13.59 -12.11 -3.61
CA THR A 24 14.64 -12.22 -4.63
C THR A 24 14.36 -13.40 -5.55
N GLU A 25 14.80 -13.31 -6.81
CA GLU A 25 14.70 -14.38 -7.84
C GLU A 25 13.26 -14.70 -8.29
N VAL A 26 12.60 -13.75 -8.95
CA VAL A 26 11.36 -14.03 -9.70
C VAL A 26 11.70 -14.25 -11.17
N ASP A 27 11.12 -15.27 -11.79
CA ASP A 27 11.29 -15.54 -13.22
C ASP A 27 10.87 -14.31 -14.05
N SER A 28 11.83 -13.72 -14.76
CA SER A 28 11.62 -12.52 -15.59
C SER A 28 10.50 -12.70 -16.62
N THR A 29 10.29 -13.91 -17.14
CA THR A 29 9.23 -14.21 -18.12
C THR A 29 7.84 -14.21 -17.48
N LEU A 30 7.73 -14.54 -16.19
CA LEU A 30 6.47 -14.43 -15.44
C LEU A 30 6.14 -12.95 -15.19
N VAL A 31 7.14 -12.16 -14.81
CA VAL A 31 6.99 -10.71 -14.62
C VAL A 31 6.56 -10.04 -15.93
N GLU A 32 7.22 -10.36 -17.04
CA GLU A 32 6.86 -9.83 -18.36
C GLU A 32 5.41 -10.17 -18.74
N ARG A 33 4.97 -11.43 -18.53
CA ARG A 33 3.58 -11.85 -18.78
C ARG A 33 2.57 -11.07 -17.94
N LEU A 34 2.90 -10.70 -16.70
CA LEU A 34 2.04 -9.84 -15.89
C LEU A 34 1.96 -8.44 -16.48
N GLY A 35 3.08 -7.85 -16.91
CA GLY A 35 3.08 -6.54 -17.56
C GLY A 35 2.33 -6.52 -18.89
N GLN A 36 2.46 -7.56 -19.71
CA GLN A 36 1.71 -7.69 -20.96
C GLN A 36 0.19 -7.64 -20.75
N ARG A 37 -0.32 -8.05 -19.57
CA ARG A 37 -1.74 -7.90 -19.21
C ARG A 37 -2.12 -6.45 -18.84
N LEU A 38 -1.16 -5.64 -18.41
CA LEU A 38 -1.35 -4.23 -18.07
C LEU A 38 -1.21 -3.31 -19.28
N LEU A 39 -0.36 -3.64 -20.25
CA LEU A 39 -0.08 -2.77 -21.42
C LEU A 39 -1.33 -2.31 -22.18
N PRO A 40 -2.36 -3.16 -22.45
CA PRO A 40 -3.57 -2.73 -23.14
C PRO A 40 -4.39 -1.67 -22.38
N TRP A 41 -4.22 -1.57 -21.06
CA TRP A 41 -4.90 -0.54 -20.26
C TRP A 41 -4.31 0.84 -20.47
N MET A 42 -3.08 0.96 -20.95
CA MET A 42 -2.43 2.25 -21.20
C MET A 42 -3.06 3.01 -22.37
N ASP A 43 -3.81 2.32 -23.22
CA ASP A 43 -4.57 2.92 -24.32
C ASP A 43 -6.03 3.23 -23.93
N ARG A 44 -6.48 2.78 -22.74
CA ARG A 44 -7.85 3.00 -22.23
C ARG A 44 -7.91 4.27 -21.40
N LEU A 45 -8.22 5.38 -22.08
CA LEU A 45 -8.14 6.73 -21.51
C LEU A 45 -9.49 7.35 -21.16
N SER A 46 -10.59 6.58 -21.24
CA SER A 46 -11.90 7.08 -20.79
C SER A 46 -11.89 7.32 -19.27
N PRO A 47 -12.60 8.34 -18.75
CA PRO A 47 -12.61 8.65 -17.32
C PRO A 47 -12.94 7.45 -16.42
N GLU A 48 -13.84 6.56 -16.86
CA GLU A 48 -14.28 5.38 -16.12
C GLU A 48 -13.23 4.26 -16.10
N GLN A 49 -12.33 4.24 -17.09
CA GLN A 49 -11.30 3.22 -17.25
C GLN A 49 -9.93 3.66 -16.72
N LEU A 50 -9.73 4.97 -16.53
CA LEU A 50 -8.52 5.53 -15.95
C LEU A 50 -8.29 5.00 -14.52
N ASN A 51 -7.15 4.37 -14.30
CA ASN A 51 -6.80 3.73 -13.04
C ASN A 51 -5.40 4.16 -12.58
N PRO A 52 -5.28 5.05 -11.59
CA PRO A 52 -3.99 5.48 -11.06
C PRO A 52 -3.15 4.33 -10.47
N SER A 53 -3.78 3.26 -9.99
CA SER A 53 -3.05 2.10 -9.44
C SER A 53 -2.29 1.32 -10.51
N ILE A 54 -2.78 1.27 -11.76
CA ILE A 54 -2.06 0.64 -12.88
C ILE A 54 -0.79 1.44 -13.17
N TYR A 55 -0.90 2.76 -13.22
CA TYR A 55 0.24 3.65 -13.41
C TYR A 55 1.29 3.49 -12.31
N VAL A 56 0.87 3.54 -11.04
CA VAL A 56 1.77 3.32 -9.89
C VAL A 56 2.43 1.94 -9.97
N GLY A 57 1.68 0.90 -10.29
CA GLY A 57 2.19 -0.46 -10.42
C GLY A 57 3.29 -0.58 -11.47
N LEU A 58 3.08 -0.02 -12.66
CA LEU A 58 4.10 -0.02 -13.73
C LEU A 58 5.33 0.76 -13.32
N ARG A 59 5.17 1.97 -12.77
CA ARG A 59 6.30 2.83 -12.35
C ARG A 59 7.13 2.25 -11.21
N LEU A 60 6.56 1.42 -10.36
CA LEU A 60 7.27 0.70 -9.29
C LEU A 60 7.77 -0.69 -9.73
N SER A 61 7.45 -1.12 -10.95
CA SER A 61 7.89 -2.39 -11.51
C SER A 61 9.21 -2.25 -12.28
N SER A 62 9.77 -3.39 -12.70
CA SER A 62 10.91 -3.43 -13.63
C SER A 62 10.49 -3.27 -15.10
N LEU A 63 9.21 -3.05 -15.39
CA LEU A 63 8.66 -2.94 -16.74
C LEU A 63 8.33 -1.48 -17.07
N GLN A 64 8.38 -1.14 -18.35
CA GLN A 64 8.01 0.18 -18.84
C GLN A 64 7.10 0.09 -20.07
N ALA A 65 6.10 0.96 -20.14
CA ALA A 65 5.23 1.13 -21.31
C ALA A 65 5.66 2.33 -22.19
N GLY A 66 6.86 2.87 -21.97
CA GLY A 66 7.47 3.93 -22.78
C GLY A 66 6.63 5.21 -22.81
N ALA A 67 6.48 5.81 -24.00
CA ALA A 67 5.77 7.07 -24.19
C ALA A 67 4.29 7.03 -23.74
N LYS A 68 3.67 5.83 -23.70
CA LYS A 68 2.28 5.67 -23.25
C LYS A 68 2.10 6.05 -21.78
N GLU A 69 3.11 5.88 -20.93
CA GLU A 69 3.04 6.25 -19.53
C GLU A 69 2.84 7.75 -19.32
N ALA A 70 3.61 8.56 -20.03
CA ALA A 70 3.50 10.01 -19.94
C ALA A 70 2.12 10.50 -20.41
N HIS A 71 1.60 9.91 -21.50
CA HIS A 71 0.27 10.22 -21.99
C HIS A 71 -0.82 9.77 -21.02
N TYR A 72 -0.69 8.58 -20.42
CA TYR A 72 -1.62 8.08 -19.41
C TYR A 72 -1.68 8.98 -18.17
N LEU A 73 -0.52 9.41 -17.65
CA LEU A 73 -0.47 10.33 -16.52
C LEU A 73 -1.06 11.70 -16.87
N HIS A 74 -0.84 12.20 -18.08
CA HIS A 74 -1.46 13.43 -18.54
C HIS A 74 -3.00 13.32 -18.54
N SER A 75 -3.55 12.22 -19.04
CA SER A 75 -5.00 11.94 -19.00
C SER A 75 -5.54 11.83 -17.57
N LEU A 76 -4.79 11.19 -16.66
CA LEU A 76 -5.11 11.18 -15.22
C LEU A 76 -5.18 12.59 -14.65
N LYS A 77 -4.17 13.45 -14.93
CA LYS A 77 -4.16 14.84 -14.46
C LYS A 77 -5.35 15.63 -14.99
N LEU A 78 -5.69 15.47 -16.26
CA LEU A 78 -6.81 16.16 -16.89
C LEU A 78 -8.14 15.75 -16.26
N SER A 79 -8.43 14.45 -16.25
CA SER A 79 -9.68 13.88 -15.74
C SER A 79 -9.89 14.23 -14.26
N TYR A 80 -8.92 13.91 -13.38
CA TYR A 80 -9.11 14.12 -11.94
C TYR A 80 -9.23 15.61 -11.58
N GLN A 81 -8.47 16.48 -12.23
CA GLN A 81 -8.57 17.93 -11.94
C GLN A 81 -9.87 18.53 -12.48
N GLN A 82 -10.32 18.12 -13.67
CA GLN A 82 -11.57 18.64 -14.23
C GLN A 82 -12.77 18.18 -13.41
N SER A 83 -12.92 16.87 -13.15
CA SER A 83 -14.10 16.32 -12.49
C SER A 83 -14.22 16.74 -11.02
N LEU A 84 -13.09 16.92 -10.31
CA LEU A 84 -13.09 17.27 -8.88
C LEU A 84 -13.05 18.77 -8.58
N LEU A 85 -12.59 19.60 -9.52
CA LEU A 85 -12.44 21.05 -9.29
C LEU A 85 -13.51 21.90 -9.99
N ARG A 86 -14.39 21.28 -10.79
CA ARG A 86 -15.49 21.94 -11.52
C ARG A 86 -16.33 22.82 -10.59
N PRO A 87 -16.66 24.08 -10.98
CA PRO A 87 -17.48 24.98 -10.18
C PRO A 87 -18.89 24.43 -9.94
N ALA A 88 -19.44 24.69 -8.75
CA ALA A 88 -20.79 24.26 -8.37
C ALA A 88 -21.91 24.93 -9.18
N SER A 89 -21.64 26.01 -9.91
CA SER A 89 -22.59 26.76 -10.74
C SER A 89 -22.97 26.08 -12.06
N ASN A 90 -22.23 25.04 -12.48
CA ASN A 90 -22.47 24.31 -13.73
C ASN A 90 -22.96 22.87 -13.45
N LYS A 91 -23.76 22.72 -12.39
CA LYS A 91 -24.54 21.51 -12.13
C LYS A 91 -25.80 21.58 -12.98
N ASP A 92 -25.66 21.24 -14.26
CA ASP A 92 -26.83 20.81 -15.01
C ASP A 92 -27.35 19.52 -14.34
N ASP A 93 -28.67 19.37 -14.21
CA ASP A 93 -29.36 18.32 -13.43
C ASP A 93 -29.03 16.86 -13.82
N ASN A 94 -28.13 16.65 -14.77
CA ASN A 94 -27.58 15.36 -15.15
C ASN A 94 -26.09 15.30 -14.73
N ASP A 95 -25.83 14.85 -13.50
CA ASP A 95 -24.49 14.50 -13.02
C ASP A 95 -24.02 13.19 -13.69
N SER A 96 -23.99 13.16 -15.03
CA SER A 96 -23.70 11.98 -15.85
C SER A 96 -22.20 11.70 -16.00
N GLU A 97 -21.33 12.54 -15.44
CA GLU A 97 -19.88 12.31 -15.42
C GLU A 97 -19.51 11.72 -14.06
N ALA A 98 -19.16 10.43 -14.03
CA ALA A 98 -18.84 9.69 -12.81
C ALA A 98 -17.58 10.28 -12.13
N LYS A 99 -17.80 11.14 -11.12
CA LYS A 99 -16.70 11.78 -10.37
C LYS A 99 -15.85 10.72 -9.65
N PRO A 100 -14.50 10.82 -9.71
CA PRO A 100 -13.65 9.94 -8.93
C PRO A 100 -13.95 10.04 -7.43
N SER A 101 -13.99 8.90 -6.76
CA SER A 101 -14.08 8.82 -5.30
C SER A 101 -12.84 9.42 -4.62
N MET A 102 -12.96 9.73 -3.32
CA MET A 102 -11.81 10.23 -2.55
C MET A 102 -10.71 9.19 -2.37
N GLY A 103 -11.05 7.89 -2.35
CA GLY A 103 -10.07 6.80 -2.42
C GLY A 103 -9.30 6.78 -3.74
N GLN A 104 -9.99 7.00 -4.87
CA GLN A 104 -9.34 7.15 -6.18
C GLN A 104 -8.48 8.42 -6.25
N LEU A 105 -8.91 9.54 -5.65
CA LEU A 105 -8.08 10.74 -5.52
C LEU A 105 -6.79 10.45 -4.75
N ALA A 106 -6.85 9.67 -3.67
CA ALA A 106 -5.66 9.26 -2.94
C ALA A 106 -4.69 8.43 -3.81
N LEU A 107 -5.19 7.49 -4.62
CA LEU A 107 -4.38 6.76 -5.60
C LEU A 107 -3.79 7.68 -6.67
N TYR A 108 -4.54 8.68 -7.14
CA TYR A 108 -4.03 9.69 -8.07
C TYR A 108 -2.86 10.48 -7.47
N LEU A 109 -2.91 10.83 -6.19
CA LEU A 109 -1.77 11.43 -5.50
C LEU A 109 -0.56 10.48 -5.48
N LEU A 110 -0.75 9.18 -5.28
CA LEU A 110 0.35 8.21 -5.39
C LEU A 110 0.93 8.15 -6.81
N ALA A 111 0.08 8.24 -7.84
CA ALA A 111 0.53 8.30 -9.24
C ALA A 111 1.42 9.53 -9.52
N LEU A 112 1.12 10.68 -8.92
CA LEU A 112 2.01 11.85 -8.99
C LEU A 112 3.38 11.56 -8.36
N ARG A 113 3.41 10.93 -7.18
CA ARG A 113 4.70 10.53 -6.54
C ARG A 113 5.46 9.49 -7.36
N ALA A 114 4.77 8.59 -8.05
CA ALA A 114 5.38 7.62 -8.95
C ALA A 114 6.08 8.29 -10.14
N ASN A 115 5.70 9.53 -10.49
CA ASN A 115 6.43 10.38 -11.43
C ASN A 115 7.35 11.41 -10.75
N CYS A 116 7.72 11.19 -9.49
CA CYS A 116 8.54 12.10 -8.68
C CYS A 116 7.94 13.50 -8.46
N GLU A 117 6.65 13.70 -8.71
CA GLU A 117 5.99 15.01 -8.57
C GLU A 117 5.37 15.19 -7.18
N PHE A 118 5.49 16.40 -6.62
CA PHE A 118 4.66 16.81 -5.48
C PHE A 118 3.40 17.52 -5.98
N ILE A 119 2.28 17.29 -5.32
CA ILE A 119 1.05 18.02 -5.59
C ILE A 119 1.22 19.48 -5.15
N GLY A 120 0.99 20.41 -6.08
CA GLY A 120 1.23 21.84 -5.86
C GLY A 120 0.36 22.75 -6.73
N GLY A 121 0.52 24.05 -6.52
CA GLY A 121 -0.30 25.09 -7.14
C GLY A 121 -1.76 25.10 -6.62
N ARG A 122 -2.52 26.12 -7.03
CA ARG A 122 -3.90 26.35 -6.53
C ARG A 122 -4.83 25.14 -6.73
N LYS A 123 -4.71 24.43 -7.86
CA LYS A 123 -5.47 23.21 -8.13
C LYS A 123 -5.08 22.08 -7.18
N GLY A 124 -3.78 21.87 -6.97
CA GLY A 124 -3.26 20.87 -6.05
C GLY A 124 -3.69 21.14 -4.60
N ASP A 125 -3.62 22.38 -4.15
CA ASP A 125 -4.03 22.77 -2.79
C ASP A 125 -5.53 22.50 -2.54
N ARG A 126 -6.37 22.72 -3.55
CA ARG A 126 -7.81 22.37 -3.49
C ARG A 126 -8.03 20.86 -3.38
N LEU A 127 -7.31 20.04 -4.16
CA LEU A 127 -7.40 18.58 -4.08
C LEU A 127 -6.92 18.04 -2.72
N VAL A 128 -5.81 18.57 -2.19
CA VAL A 128 -5.34 18.26 -0.84
C VAL A 128 -6.40 18.62 0.20
N SER A 129 -7.04 19.78 0.05
CA SER A 129 -8.11 20.22 0.97
C SER A 129 -9.34 19.32 0.90
N GLN A 130 -9.72 18.82 -0.27
CA GLN A 130 -10.80 17.84 -0.42
C GLN A 130 -10.46 16.53 0.27
N LEU A 131 -9.26 15.99 0.07
CA LEU A 131 -8.85 14.74 0.70
C LEU A 131 -8.72 14.87 2.23
N LYS A 132 -8.25 16.01 2.73
CA LYS A 132 -8.27 16.32 4.18
C LYS A 132 -9.68 16.41 4.73
N ARG A 133 -10.60 17.05 4.00
CA ARG A 133 -12.01 17.14 4.39
C ARG A 133 -12.66 15.77 4.45
N PHE A 134 -12.40 14.90 3.46
CA PHE A 134 -12.82 13.51 3.47
C PHE A 134 -12.39 12.79 4.76
N LEU A 135 -11.11 12.88 5.15
CA LEU A 135 -10.63 12.25 6.37
C LEU A 135 -11.27 12.85 7.65
N GLU A 136 -11.55 14.15 7.65
CA GLU A 136 -12.29 14.78 8.75
C GLU A 136 -13.74 14.31 8.83
N ASP A 137 -14.42 14.16 7.69
CA ASP A 137 -15.79 13.65 7.61
C ASP A 137 -15.87 12.20 8.07
N GLU A 138 -14.91 11.36 7.65
CA GLU A 138 -14.77 9.99 8.11
C GLU A 138 -14.47 9.90 9.62
N LYS A 139 -13.60 10.77 10.14
CA LYS A 139 -13.36 10.87 11.59
C LYS A 139 -14.65 11.21 12.35
N ARG A 140 -15.49 12.11 11.81
CA ARG A 140 -16.78 12.44 12.43
C ARG A 140 -17.73 11.25 12.39
N ALA A 141 -17.76 10.48 11.30
CA ALA A 141 -18.56 9.27 11.18
C ALA A 141 -18.17 8.18 12.20
N ILE A 142 -16.87 8.02 12.47
CA ILE A 142 -16.37 7.11 13.52
C ILE A 142 -16.79 7.58 14.92
N GLY A 143 -16.95 8.90 15.11
CA GLY A 143 -17.39 9.50 16.36
C GLY A 143 -16.32 9.53 17.46
N HIS A 144 -16.58 10.30 18.53
CA HIS A 144 -15.66 10.45 19.65
C HIS A 144 -15.47 9.14 20.42
N ASN A 145 -16.54 8.39 20.65
CA ASN A 145 -16.54 7.13 21.42
C ASN A 145 -16.13 5.90 20.59
N HIS A 146 -15.73 6.08 19.33
CA HIS A 146 -15.26 5.01 18.43
C HIS A 146 -16.28 3.89 18.13
N GLN A 147 -17.55 4.12 18.46
CA GLN A 147 -18.67 3.21 18.18
C GLN A 147 -19.15 3.28 16.73
N GLY A 148 -18.84 4.37 16.01
CA GLY A 148 -19.14 4.49 14.59
C GLY A 148 -18.13 3.77 13.70
N HIS A 149 -18.45 3.74 12.41
CA HIS A 149 -17.61 3.21 11.33
C HIS A 149 -17.36 4.29 10.29
N PRO A 150 -16.24 4.22 9.55
CA PRO A 150 -16.08 5.02 8.34
C PRO A 150 -17.25 4.75 7.38
N ARG A 151 -17.71 5.78 6.66
CA ARG A 151 -18.70 5.66 5.58
C ARG A 151 -18.16 4.86 4.40
N THR A 152 -16.85 4.92 4.19
CA THR A 152 -16.12 4.07 3.23
C THR A 152 -15.55 2.83 3.93
N SER A 153 -14.25 2.85 4.24
CA SER A 153 -13.56 1.77 4.94
C SER A 153 -12.29 2.28 5.60
N TYR A 154 -11.77 1.54 6.58
CA TYR A 154 -10.45 1.84 7.14
C TYR A 154 -9.32 1.69 6.12
N TYR A 155 -9.51 0.93 5.05
CA TYR A 155 -8.57 0.87 3.93
C TYR A 155 -8.46 2.23 3.23
N GLN A 156 -9.59 2.82 2.81
CA GLN A 156 -9.58 4.14 2.15
C GLN A 156 -9.14 5.25 3.10
N TYR A 157 -9.51 5.16 4.38
CA TYR A 157 -9.03 6.08 5.42
C TYR A 157 -7.50 6.04 5.56
N SER A 158 -6.91 4.84 5.59
CA SER A 158 -5.47 4.62 5.65
C SER A 158 -4.77 5.12 4.39
N LEU A 159 -5.34 4.81 3.22
CA LEU A 159 -4.83 5.24 1.92
C LEU A 159 -4.82 6.76 1.78
N GLY A 160 -5.87 7.45 2.27
CA GLY A 160 -5.91 8.91 2.28
C GLY A 160 -4.81 9.53 3.15
N ILE A 161 -4.55 8.95 4.33
CA ILE A 161 -3.43 9.37 5.20
C ILE A 161 -2.08 9.13 4.50
N LEU A 162 -1.87 7.94 3.93
CA LEU A 162 -0.65 7.59 3.20
C LEU A 162 -0.39 8.56 2.04
N ALA A 163 -1.40 8.80 1.20
CA ALA A 163 -1.31 9.69 0.05
C ALA A 163 -0.95 11.12 0.46
N LEU A 164 -1.53 11.66 1.53
CA LEU A 164 -1.15 12.97 2.06
C LEU A 164 0.27 12.96 2.63
N CYS A 165 0.65 11.91 3.35
CA CYS A 165 1.95 11.77 3.97
C CYS A 165 3.10 11.78 2.94
N VAL A 166 3.00 10.99 1.86
CA VAL A 166 4.05 10.95 0.82
C VAL A 166 4.18 12.26 0.03
N HIS A 167 3.19 13.14 0.14
CA HIS A 167 3.19 14.52 -0.37
C HIS A 167 3.58 15.56 0.69
N GLN A 168 4.07 15.13 1.86
CA GLN A 168 4.47 15.99 2.98
C GLN A 168 3.31 16.89 3.49
N LYS A 169 2.07 16.39 3.40
CA LYS A 169 0.88 17.10 3.87
C LYS A 169 0.41 16.49 5.19
N ARG A 170 0.67 17.19 6.29
CA ARG A 170 0.24 16.78 7.63
C ARG A 170 -1.28 16.75 7.78
N VAL A 171 -1.80 15.71 8.44
CA VAL A 171 -3.17 15.61 8.99
C VAL A 171 -3.15 15.80 10.50
N HIS A 172 -4.28 16.20 11.08
CA HIS A 172 -4.38 16.45 12.52
C HIS A 172 -4.21 15.14 13.33
N ASP A 173 -3.64 15.23 14.54
CA ASP A 173 -3.35 14.05 15.37
C ASP A 173 -4.61 13.25 15.72
N SER A 174 -5.79 13.90 15.75
CA SER A 174 -7.08 13.22 15.96
C SER A 174 -7.50 12.33 14.79
N VAL A 175 -7.10 12.66 13.56
CA VAL A 175 -7.36 11.84 12.36
C VAL A 175 -6.54 10.55 12.46
N VAL A 176 -5.24 10.68 12.74
CA VAL A 176 -4.36 9.54 12.97
C VAL A 176 -4.83 8.71 14.17
N GLY A 177 -5.30 9.36 15.23
CA GLY A 177 -5.82 8.72 16.43
C GLY A 177 -6.98 7.75 16.18
N LYS A 178 -7.83 7.99 15.16
CA LYS A 178 -8.90 7.03 14.80
C LYS A 178 -8.36 5.76 14.17
N LEU A 179 -7.32 5.87 13.33
CA LEU A 179 -6.67 4.71 12.73
C LEU A 179 -5.87 3.91 13.77
N LEU A 180 -5.14 4.61 14.66
CA LEU A 180 -4.43 3.98 15.78
C LEU A 180 -5.39 3.17 16.66
N TYR A 181 -6.52 3.78 17.04
CA TYR A 181 -7.53 3.08 17.82
C TYR A 181 -8.08 1.84 17.10
N ALA A 182 -8.29 1.91 15.77
CA ALA A 182 -8.77 0.77 15.00
C ALA A 182 -7.78 -0.40 14.97
N VAL A 183 -6.47 -0.13 14.91
CA VAL A 183 -5.46 -1.20 15.02
C VAL A 183 -5.38 -1.76 16.44
N GLU A 184 -5.55 -0.91 17.45
CA GLU A 184 -5.37 -1.28 18.86
C GLU A 184 -6.58 -1.97 19.51
N HIS A 185 -7.75 -1.36 19.45
CA HIS A 185 -8.85 -1.69 20.36
C HIS A 185 -10.02 -2.37 19.68
N LYS A 186 -9.90 -2.62 18.38
CA LYS A 186 -10.91 -3.29 17.58
C LYS A 186 -10.43 -4.72 17.26
N PRO A 187 -10.43 -5.67 18.22
CA PRO A 187 -10.14 -7.07 17.94
C PRO A 187 -11.26 -7.71 17.09
N HIS A 188 -12.48 -7.17 17.17
CA HIS A 188 -13.68 -7.69 16.49
C HIS A 188 -14.49 -6.65 15.70
N LEU A 189 -14.12 -5.36 15.64
CA LEU A 189 -14.75 -4.38 14.71
C LEU A 189 -14.15 -4.47 13.28
N LEU A 190 -13.73 -5.69 12.98
CA LEU A 190 -13.32 -6.31 11.74
C LEU A 190 -13.94 -7.72 11.76
N GLN A 191 -15.21 -7.78 12.17
CA GLN A 191 -16.00 -9.00 12.37
C GLN A 191 -16.01 -9.79 11.04
N ASP A 192 -15.69 -11.07 11.16
CA ASP A 192 -15.49 -12.10 10.13
C ASP A 192 -14.38 -11.94 9.09
N HIS A 193 -13.97 -10.75 8.67
CA HIS A 193 -12.85 -10.60 7.72
C HIS A 193 -12.05 -9.30 7.97
N VAL A 194 -11.14 -9.30 8.96
CA VAL A 194 -10.03 -8.34 8.96
C VAL A 194 -9.25 -8.58 7.68
N SER A 195 -9.45 -7.76 6.65
CA SER A 195 -8.62 -7.90 5.46
C SER A 195 -7.19 -7.55 5.84
N VAL A 196 -6.29 -8.49 5.59
CA VAL A 196 -4.84 -8.25 5.64
C VAL A 196 -4.49 -6.99 4.84
N ASP A 197 -5.26 -6.68 3.80
CA ASP A 197 -5.17 -5.46 3.01
C ASP A 197 -5.33 -4.18 3.84
N THR A 198 -6.32 -4.14 4.74
CA THR A 198 -6.57 -2.97 5.60
C THR A 198 -5.43 -2.78 6.59
N MET A 199 -4.95 -3.86 7.18
CA MET A 199 -3.79 -3.82 8.09
C MET A 199 -2.53 -3.38 7.38
N ALA A 200 -2.28 -3.91 6.18
CA ALA A 200 -1.13 -3.55 5.36
C ALA A 200 -1.16 -2.07 4.96
N MET A 201 -2.31 -1.57 4.51
CA MET A 201 -2.48 -0.15 4.17
C MET A 201 -2.33 0.77 5.38
N ALA A 202 -2.87 0.38 6.54
CA ALA A 202 -2.68 1.12 7.79
C ALA A 202 -1.21 1.16 8.22
N GLY A 203 -0.51 0.03 8.13
CA GLY A 203 0.92 -0.05 8.42
C GLY A 203 1.76 0.82 7.50
N MET A 204 1.47 0.87 6.19
CA MET A 204 2.21 1.74 5.26
C MET A 204 1.97 3.22 5.56
N ALA A 205 0.73 3.59 5.91
CA ALA A 205 0.43 4.94 6.37
C ALA A 205 1.23 5.30 7.63
N PHE A 206 1.27 4.42 8.62
CA PHE A 206 2.06 4.61 9.85
C PHE A 206 3.55 4.70 9.59
N SER A 207 4.10 3.83 8.74
CA SER A 207 5.51 3.84 8.35
C SER A 207 5.88 5.18 7.70
N CYS A 208 5.07 5.68 6.77
CA CYS A 208 5.28 7.00 6.19
C CYS A 208 5.27 8.12 7.25
N LEU A 209 4.31 8.10 8.18
CA LEU A 209 4.19 9.11 9.23
C LEU A 209 5.37 9.07 10.23
N GLU A 210 5.88 7.89 10.55
CA GLU A 210 7.08 7.70 11.36
C GLU A 210 8.31 8.28 10.65
N LEU A 211 8.56 7.87 9.41
CA LEU A 211 9.70 8.30 8.59
C LEU A 211 9.71 9.80 8.31
N SER A 212 8.52 10.39 8.07
CA SER A 212 8.39 11.82 7.75
C SER A 212 8.21 12.70 8.99
N ASN A 213 8.12 12.12 10.19
CA ASN A 213 7.90 12.84 11.45
C ASN A 213 6.73 13.86 11.41
N LEU A 214 5.63 13.52 10.71
CA LEU A 214 4.50 14.45 10.52
C LEU A 214 3.60 14.56 11.75
N ASN A 215 3.62 13.56 12.65
CA ASN A 215 2.80 13.53 13.87
C ASN A 215 3.65 13.15 15.10
N PRO A 216 4.62 14.00 15.51
CA PRO A 216 5.60 13.67 16.56
C PRO A 216 4.95 13.29 17.90
N LYS A 217 3.81 13.91 18.24
CA LYS A 217 3.06 13.62 19.48
C LYS A 217 2.51 12.19 19.53
N GLN A 218 2.32 11.56 18.37
CA GLN A 218 1.82 10.20 18.25
C GLN A 218 2.93 9.17 18.00
N ARG A 219 4.21 9.56 17.93
CA ARG A 219 5.33 8.70 17.52
C ARG A 219 5.35 7.35 18.26
N ASN A 220 5.32 7.38 19.59
CA ASN A 220 5.37 6.15 20.39
C ASN A 220 4.17 5.22 20.10
N ARG A 221 3.00 5.81 19.90
CA ARG A 221 1.76 5.08 19.61
C ARG A 221 1.75 4.51 18.18
N ILE A 222 2.25 5.27 17.21
CA ILE A 222 2.50 4.82 15.82
C ILE A 222 3.47 3.63 15.84
N ASN A 223 4.55 3.72 16.61
CA ASN A 223 5.55 2.66 16.71
C ASN A 223 4.98 1.38 17.34
N LEU A 224 4.06 1.50 18.30
CA LEU A 224 3.36 0.34 18.84
C LEU A 224 2.35 -0.23 17.84
N ALA A 225 1.63 0.62 17.13
CA ALA A 225 0.67 0.21 16.12
C ALA A 225 1.34 -0.54 14.96
N LEU A 226 2.51 -0.09 14.50
CA LEU A 226 3.32 -0.82 13.49
C LEU A 226 3.67 -2.24 13.94
N LYS A 227 4.11 -2.40 15.19
CA LYS A 227 4.38 -3.73 15.77
C LYS A 227 3.14 -4.61 15.70
N ARG A 228 2.00 -4.05 16.11
CA ARG A 228 0.73 -4.78 16.17
C ARG A 228 0.18 -5.13 14.80
N VAL A 229 0.37 -4.26 13.80
CA VAL A 229 0.04 -4.56 12.40
C VAL A 229 0.88 -5.75 11.92
N GLN A 230 2.20 -5.73 12.14
CA GLN A 230 3.08 -6.84 11.78
C GLN A 230 2.63 -8.14 12.45
N GLU A 231 2.44 -8.15 13.77
CA GLU A 231 1.95 -9.31 14.52
C GLU A 231 0.62 -9.87 13.95
N LYS A 232 -0.33 -8.98 13.64
CA LYS A 232 -1.63 -9.39 13.07
C LYS A 232 -1.52 -9.97 11.66
N ILE A 233 -0.67 -9.40 10.80
CA ILE A 233 -0.43 -9.91 9.45
C ILE A 233 0.27 -11.27 9.50
N LEU A 234 1.30 -11.41 10.33
CA LEU A 234 2.02 -12.68 10.51
C LEU A 234 1.09 -13.78 11.04
N LYS A 235 0.24 -13.45 12.02
CA LYS A 235 -0.78 -14.38 12.54
C LYS A 235 -1.80 -14.81 11.49
N ALA A 236 -2.05 -13.99 10.47
CA ALA A 236 -2.97 -14.29 9.38
C ALA A 236 -2.31 -15.14 8.27
N GLN A 237 -1.05 -15.57 8.41
CA GLN A 237 -0.43 -16.44 7.43
C GLN A 237 -1.12 -17.82 7.39
N THR A 238 -1.55 -18.23 6.21
CA THR A 238 -2.19 -19.53 5.99
C THR A 238 -1.16 -20.66 5.98
N PRO A 239 -1.57 -21.94 6.12
CA PRO A 239 -0.67 -23.08 6.00
C PRO A 239 0.09 -23.11 4.67
N GLU A 240 -0.53 -22.62 3.58
CA GLU A 240 0.09 -22.52 2.26
C GLU A 240 1.16 -21.42 2.19
N GLY A 241 1.18 -20.48 3.13
CA GLY A 241 2.16 -19.39 3.20
C GLY A 241 1.64 -18.03 2.74
N TYR A 242 0.37 -17.91 2.34
CA TYR A 242 -0.26 -16.63 1.99
C TYR A 242 -0.52 -15.80 3.25
N PHE A 243 -0.38 -14.48 3.20
CA PHE A 243 -0.88 -13.60 4.25
C PHE A 243 -2.37 -13.33 4.01
N GLY A 244 -3.24 -14.01 4.75
CA GLY A 244 -4.69 -14.00 4.55
C GLY A 244 -5.09 -14.81 3.32
N ASN A 245 -4.86 -14.27 2.13
CA ASN A 245 -5.10 -14.97 0.86
C ASN A 245 -4.10 -14.50 -0.21
N VAL A 246 -4.15 -15.11 -1.40
CA VAL A 246 -3.24 -14.82 -2.53
C VAL A 246 -3.29 -13.35 -2.99
N TYR A 247 -4.43 -12.68 -2.89
CA TYR A 247 -4.61 -11.29 -3.35
C TYR A 247 -4.22 -10.26 -2.28
N SER A 248 -4.32 -10.60 -1.01
CA SER A 248 -3.87 -9.74 0.10
C SER A 248 -2.35 -9.83 0.32
N THR A 249 -1.74 -10.94 -0.09
CA THR A 249 -0.30 -11.23 0.10
C THR A 249 0.62 -10.17 -0.50
N PRO A 250 0.42 -9.64 -1.73
CA PRO A 250 1.28 -8.60 -2.29
C PRO A 250 1.33 -7.33 -1.43
N LEU A 251 0.18 -6.88 -0.92
CA LEU A 251 0.12 -5.66 -0.10
C LEU A 251 0.75 -5.87 1.28
N ALA A 252 0.53 -7.06 1.87
CA ALA A 252 1.21 -7.46 3.09
C ALA A 252 2.74 -7.45 2.92
N LEU A 253 3.24 -8.05 1.83
CA LEU A 253 4.66 -8.08 1.53
C LEU A 253 5.22 -6.68 1.30
N GLN A 254 4.53 -5.78 0.61
CA GLN A 254 4.95 -4.38 0.48
C GLN A 254 5.20 -3.71 1.84
N LEU A 255 4.31 -3.93 2.81
CA LEU A 255 4.51 -3.42 4.16
C LEU A 255 5.68 -4.12 4.86
N LEU A 256 5.72 -5.45 4.82
CA LEU A 256 6.69 -6.26 5.57
C LEU A 256 8.13 -6.07 5.06
N MET A 257 8.31 -5.85 3.76
CA MET A 257 9.59 -5.47 3.14
C MET A 257 10.09 -4.11 3.65
N GLY A 258 9.18 -3.18 3.93
CA GLY A 258 9.50 -1.87 4.49
C GLY A 258 9.52 -1.82 6.02
N SER A 259 9.22 -2.92 6.71
CA SER A 259 9.13 -2.95 8.17
C SER A 259 10.53 -2.99 8.79
N LEU A 260 10.90 -1.92 9.49
CA LEU A 260 12.19 -1.74 10.18
C LEU A 260 12.41 -2.68 11.39
N ARG A 261 11.57 -3.70 11.59
CA ARG A 261 11.62 -4.61 12.74
C ARG A 261 11.89 -6.05 12.31
N PRO A 262 13.16 -6.35 11.99
CA PRO A 262 13.57 -7.72 11.71
C PRO A 262 13.22 -8.62 12.90
N SER A 263 12.55 -9.74 12.63
CA SER A 263 12.35 -10.82 13.60
C SER A 263 12.51 -12.17 12.91
N VAL A 264 12.87 -13.20 13.67
CA VAL A 264 13.00 -14.58 13.16
C VAL A 264 11.66 -15.07 12.59
N GLU A 265 10.55 -14.69 13.25
CA GLU A 265 9.20 -14.99 12.80
C GLU A 265 8.89 -14.34 11.44
N LEU A 266 9.26 -13.06 11.26
CA LEU A 266 9.13 -12.35 9.99
C LEU A 266 9.90 -13.06 8.87
N GLY A 267 11.14 -13.47 9.14
CA GLY A 267 11.98 -14.15 8.14
C GLY A 267 11.40 -15.48 7.71
N THR A 268 10.93 -16.26 8.67
CA THR A 268 10.27 -17.55 8.40
C THR A 268 9.00 -17.36 7.59
N ALA A 269 8.17 -16.37 7.94
CA ALA A 269 6.94 -16.08 7.23
C ALA A 269 7.19 -15.61 5.79
N CYS A 270 8.16 -14.71 5.58
CA CYS A 270 8.49 -14.24 4.24
C CYS A 270 9.17 -15.32 3.39
N LEU A 271 9.94 -16.23 3.99
CA LEU A 271 10.48 -17.40 3.29
C LEU A 271 9.35 -18.31 2.76
N LYS A 272 8.34 -18.60 3.59
CA LYS A 272 7.16 -19.37 3.16
C LYS A 272 6.43 -18.68 2.01
N ALA A 273 6.21 -17.37 2.12
CA ALA A 273 5.58 -16.59 1.05
C ALA A 273 6.42 -16.59 -0.24
N ARG A 274 7.75 -16.53 -0.14
CA ARG A 274 8.66 -16.58 -1.29
C ARG A 274 8.62 -17.90 -2.04
N LEU A 275 8.42 -19.02 -1.35
CA LEU A 275 8.31 -20.34 -1.99
C LEU A 275 7.11 -20.43 -2.94
N LEU A 276 6.06 -19.64 -2.71
CA LEU A 276 4.90 -19.54 -3.61
C LEU A 276 5.21 -18.79 -4.91
N CYS A 277 6.25 -17.95 -4.92
CA CYS A 277 6.67 -17.19 -6.11
C CYS A 277 7.64 -17.97 -7.00
N ARG A 278 8.13 -19.15 -6.57
CA ARG A 278 9.02 -19.96 -7.38
C ARG A 278 8.23 -20.79 -8.40
N PRO A 279 8.72 -20.92 -9.65
CA PRO A 279 8.13 -21.84 -10.60
C PRO A 279 8.20 -23.26 -10.02
N ALA A 280 7.09 -24.00 -10.12
CA ALA A 280 7.06 -25.40 -9.75
C ALA A 280 7.98 -26.19 -10.71
N TYR A 281 9.26 -26.33 -10.34
CA TYR A 281 10.12 -27.30 -11.00
C TYR A 281 9.60 -28.70 -10.63
N SER A 282 8.79 -29.24 -11.54
CA SER A 282 8.54 -30.66 -11.81
C SER A 282 9.21 -31.64 -10.84
N THR A 283 8.55 -31.97 -9.74
CA THR A 283 8.65 -33.32 -9.15
C THR A 283 7.67 -34.23 -9.90
N ARG A 284 7.96 -34.54 -11.17
CA ARG A 284 7.44 -35.78 -11.76
C ARG A 284 8.31 -36.90 -11.20
N PRO A 285 7.74 -37.90 -10.51
CA PRO A 285 8.48 -39.11 -10.21
C PRO A 285 8.86 -39.75 -11.55
N SER A 286 10.15 -40.03 -11.74
CA SER A 286 10.61 -40.89 -12.82
C SER A 286 9.83 -42.19 -12.76
N ARG A 287 8.91 -42.40 -13.71
CA ARG A 287 8.40 -43.74 -14.00
C ARG A 287 9.59 -44.53 -14.52
N THR A 288 10.18 -45.34 -13.66
CA THR A 288 10.96 -46.50 -14.07
C THR A 288 10.01 -47.38 -14.86
N LEU A 289 10.22 -47.45 -16.19
CA LEU A 289 9.69 -48.57 -16.96
C LEU A 289 10.43 -49.83 -16.48
N SER A 290 9.64 -50.81 -16.05
CA SER A 290 10.02 -52.23 -15.99
C SER A 290 9.28 -52.94 -17.12
#